data_AF-A0A915U0J9-F1
#
_entry.id   AF-A0A915U0J9-F1
#
_cell.length_a   1.000
_cell.length_b   1.000
_cell.length_c   1.000
_cell.angle_alpha   90.00
_cell.angle_beta   90.00
_cell.angle_gamma   90.00
#
_symmetry.space_group_name_H-M   'P 1'
#
loop_
_entity.id
_entity.type
_entity.pdbx_description
1 polymer ?
#
loop_
_entity_poly.entity_id
_entity_poly.type
_entity_poly.pdbx_seq_one_letter_code
_entity_poly.pdbx_strand_id
1 'polypeptide(L)' 'MGGREAAGKILALDPDARLIVASGYSHDAAMSRHREHGFRAAVSKPFDLDELGLAVQTALEKE' A
#
# COMPACT_ATOMS: atom_id res chain seq x y z
N MET A 1 -3.41 15.97 -4.50
CA MET A 1 -3.14 14.58 -4.91
C MET A 1 -3.09 13.71 -3.67
N GLY A 2 -3.91 12.66 -3.62
CA GLY A 2 -3.90 11.67 -2.53
C GLY A 2 -3.14 10.40 -2.90
N GLY A 3 -2.92 9.50 -1.94
CA GLY A 3 -2.16 8.26 -2.16
C GLY A 3 -2.72 7.38 -3.29
N ARG A 4 -4.06 7.27 -3.40
CA ARG A 4 -4.71 6.52 -4.50
C ARG A 4 -4.43 7.10 -5.89
N GLU A 5 -4.46 8.42 -6.01
CA GLU A 5 -4.17 9.11 -7.28
C GLU A 5 -2.69 8.92 -7.67
N ALA A 6 -1.79 9.00 -6.68
CA ALA A 6 -0.38 8.74 -6.88
C ALA A 6 -0.13 7.29 -7.31
N ALA A 7 -0.77 6.30 -6.68
CA ALA A 7 -0.67 4.90 -7.05
C ALA A 7 -1.07 4.65 -8.51
N GLY A 8 -2.20 5.22 -8.96
CA GLY A 8 -2.62 5.12 -10.35
C GLY A 8 -1.62 5.72 -11.34
N LYS A 9 -1.01 6.87 -11.00
CA LYS A 9 0.03 7.49 -11.84
C LYS A 9 1.33 6.69 -11.87
N ILE A 10 1.73 6.09 -10.75
CA ILE A 10 2.93 5.23 -10.69
C ILE A 10 2.70 3.97 -11.53
N LEU A 11 1.55 3.31 -11.38
CA LEU A 11 1.24 2.08 -12.13
C LEU A 11 1.06 2.32 -13.64
N ALA A 12 0.66 3.53 -14.05
CA ALA A 12 0.64 3.92 -15.46
C ALA A 12 2.05 4.07 -16.06
N LEU A 13 3.06 4.35 -15.23
CA LEU A 13 4.46 4.46 -15.64
C LEU A 13 5.20 3.12 -15.52
N ASP A 14 4.94 2.38 -14.45
CA ASP A 14 5.52 1.08 -14.14
C ASP A 14 4.43 0.13 -13.61
N PRO A 15 3.86 -0.72 -14.48
CA PRO A 15 2.83 -1.69 -14.10
C PRO A 15 3.29 -2.72 -13.05
N ASP A 16 4.60 -2.93 -12.89
CA ASP A 16 5.19 -3.90 -11.97
C ASP A 16 5.56 -3.27 -10.61
N ALA A 17 5.31 -1.97 -10.43
CA ALA A 17 5.61 -1.25 -9.20
C ALA A 17 4.87 -1.86 -7.99
N ARG A 18 5.62 -2.11 -6.92
CA ARG A 18 5.09 -2.67 -5.67
C ARG A 18 4.80 -1.55 -4.68
N LEU A 19 3.52 -1.25 -4.50
CA LEU A 19 3.09 -0.12 -3.68
C LEU A 19 2.57 -0.59 -2.32
N ILE A 20 2.96 0.11 -1.25
CA ILE A 20 2.48 -0.08 0.11
C ILE A 20 1.77 1.21 0.55
N VAL A 21 0.53 1.09 1.01
CA VAL A 21 -0.19 2.24 1.59
C VAL A 21 0.02 2.30 3.10
N ALA A 22 0.30 3.50 3.62
CA ALA A 22 0.50 3.73 5.05
C ALA A 22 -0.43 4.84 5.56
N SER A 23 -1.49 4.48 6.29
CA SER A 23 -2.53 5.41 6.77
C SER A 23 -2.74 5.30 8.28
N GLY A 24 -3.07 6.41 8.96
CA GLY A 24 -3.34 6.45 10.40
C GLY A 24 -4.76 6.90 10.72
N TYR A 25 -5.30 6.44 11.86
CA TYR A 25 -6.56 6.86 12.51
C TYR A 25 -7.73 7.22 11.60
N SER A 26 -7.99 6.41 10.58
CA SER A 26 -9.24 6.48 9.85
C SER A 26 -9.56 5.08 9.38
N HIS A 27 -10.80 4.65 9.64
CA HIS A 27 -11.46 3.47 9.12
C HIS A 27 -11.65 3.60 7.58
N ASP A 28 -10.60 4.05 6.90
CA ASP A 28 -10.63 4.47 5.53
C ASP A 28 -10.73 3.20 4.70
N ALA A 29 -11.80 3.07 3.92
CA ALA A 29 -12.04 1.92 3.06
C ALA A 29 -10.83 1.59 2.14
N ALA A 30 -9.91 2.56 1.99
CA ALA A 30 -8.60 2.41 1.35
C ALA A 30 -7.73 1.29 1.95
N MET A 31 -7.82 1.03 3.26
CA MET A 31 -7.05 -0.01 3.94
C MET A 31 -7.63 -1.41 3.69
N SER A 32 -8.96 -1.55 3.78
CA SER A 32 -9.64 -2.84 3.53
C SER A 32 -9.65 -3.24 2.06
N ARG A 33 -9.58 -2.29 1.13
CA ARG A 33 -9.57 -2.51 -0.33
C ARG A 33 -8.29 -2.00 -1.00
N HIS A 34 -7.16 -2.05 -0.30
CA HIS A 34 -5.88 -1.53 -0.79
C HIS A 34 -5.50 -2.13 -2.16
N ARG A 35 -5.82 -3.40 -2.41
CA ARG A 35 -5.62 -4.08 -3.70
C ARG A 35 -6.42 -3.48 -4.85
N GLU A 36 -7.67 -3.06 -4.62
CA GLU A 36 -8.50 -2.40 -5.64
C GLU A 36 -7.93 -1.03 -6.07
N HIS A 37 -7.02 -0.47 -5.27
CA HIS A 37 -6.36 0.80 -5.54
C HIS A 37 -4.92 0.65 -6.05
N GLY A 38 -4.48 -0.58 -6.35
CA GLY A 38 -3.14 -0.86 -6.86
C GLY A 38 -2.05 -0.98 -5.80
N PHE A 39 -2.42 -1.07 -4.51
CA PHE A 39 -1.47 -1.36 -3.44
C PHE A 39 -1.40 -2.86 -3.17
N ARG A 40 -0.19 -3.41 -3.03
CA ARG A 40 0.05 -4.83 -2.78
C ARG A 40 0.02 -5.17 -1.29
N ALA A 41 0.36 -4.21 -0.45
CA ALA A 41 0.28 -4.33 0.99
C ALA A 41 -0.13 -2.99 1.64
N ALA A 42 -0.38 -3.07 2.94
CA ALA A 42 -0.99 -2.01 3.71
C ALA A 42 -0.43 -2.04 5.14
N VAL A 43 -0.08 -0.89 5.71
CA VAL A 43 0.39 -0.75 7.09
C VAL A 43 -0.32 0.41 7.80
N SER A 44 -0.79 0.18 9.02
CA SER A 44 -1.51 1.19 9.79
C SER A 44 -0.55 2.01 10.65
N LYS A 45 -0.68 3.34 10.64
CA LYS A 45 0.11 4.25 11.49
C LYS A 45 -0.57 4.44 12.86
N PRO A 46 0.19 4.52 13.96
CA PRO A 46 1.64 4.31 14.03
C PRO A 46 2.01 2.83 13.84
N PHE A 47 3.15 2.56 13.22
CA PHE A 47 3.71 1.21 13.06
C PHE A 47 5.16 1.16 13.53
N ASP A 48 5.60 -0.02 13.96
CA ASP A 48 7.00 -0.32 14.24
C ASP A 48 7.75 -0.93 13.03
N LEU A 49 9.02 -1.29 13.24
CA LEU A 49 9.86 -1.87 12.19
C LEU A 49 9.45 -3.30 11.80
N ASP A 50 8.88 -4.07 12.72
CA ASP A 50 8.45 -5.43 12.47
C ASP A 50 7.18 -5.43 11.61
N GLU A 51 6.23 -4.54 11.92
CA GLU A 51 5.02 -4.31 11.13
C GLU A 51 5.34 -3.80 9.71
N LEU A 52 6.30 -2.88 9.60
CA LEU A 52 6.78 -2.43 8.29
C LEU A 52 7.48 -3.56 7.53
N GLY A 53 8.30 -4.37 8.22
CA GLY A 53 8.99 -5.52 7.64
C GLY A 53 8.02 -6.53 7.04
N LEU A 54 6.93 -6.84 7.74
CA LEU A 54 5.87 -7.72 7.24
C LEU A 54 5.19 -7.16 5.99
N ALA A 55 4.88 -5.85 5.99
CA ALA A 55 4.27 -5.19 4.82
C ALA A 55 5.20 -5.23 3.60
N VAL A 56 6.51 -5.06 3.79
CA VAL A 56 7.51 -5.18 2.73
C VAL A 56 7.60 -6.61 2.21
N GLN A 57 7.65 -7.62 3.10
CA GLN A 57 7.65 -9.03 2.68
C GLN A 57 6.41 -9.35 1.84
N THR A 58 5.22 -8.95 2.32
CA THR A 58 3.94 -9.13 1.62
C THR A 58 3.96 -8.47 0.23
N ALA A 59 4.54 -7.27 0.12
CA ALA A 59 4.67 -6.57 -1.16
C ALA A 59 5.68 -7.25 -2.11
N LEU A 60 6.64 -8.02 -1.61
CA LEU A 60 7.66 -8.67 -2.43
C LEU A 60 7.27 -10.08 -2.88
N GLU A 61 6.45 -10.80 -2.10
CA GLU A 61 5.94 -12.14 -2.45
C GLU A 61 5.33 -12.17 -3.84
N LYS A 62 5.76 -13.09 -4.72
CA LYS A 62 5.14 -13.29 -6.04
C LYS A 62 3.80 -14.01 -5.85
N GLU A 63 2.76 -13.53 -6.53
CA GLU A 63 1.53 -14.33 -6.72
C GLU A 63 1.82 -15.50 -7.68
#